data_AF-A0A2Z3GQX1-F1
#
_entry.id   AF-A0A2Z3GQX1-F1
#
_cell.length_a   1.000
_cell.length_b   1.000
_cell.length_c   1.000
_cell.angle_alpha   90.00
_cell.angle_beta   90.00
_cell.angle_gamma   90.00
#
_symmetry.space_group_name_H-M   'P 1'
#
loop_
_entity.id
_entity.type
_entity.pdbx_description
1 polymer ?
#
loop_
_entity_poly.entity_id
_entity_poly.type
_entity_poly.pdbx_seq_one_letter_code
_entity_poly.pdbx_strand_id
1 'polypeptide(L)'
;MLLLDAIRVTSTIFLRGEIEAMLPLAGLQPRVDWLRLRSSTFWSGLMGATLAGCGWPVLVEGLKLDPLGLGAVLVGGVGLVCASVALATVRKTEFAQLVTDAGVPALLIARARRGVGDFDEFVEQVHQQIRVCKGLN
;
A
#
# COMPACT_ATOMS: atom_id res chain seq x y z
N MET A 1 -1.05 19.20 21.97
CA MET A 1 -1.55 17.82 22.05
C MET A 1 -2.30 17.53 20.76
N LEU A 2 -1.89 16.50 20.01
CA LEU A 2 -2.51 16.14 18.73
C LEU A 2 -3.61 15.08 18.88
N LEU A 3 -3.52 14.23 19.91
CA LEU A 3 -4.48 13.19 20.23
C LEU A 3 -4.94 13.34 21.69
N LEU A 4 -6.24 13.15 21.95
CA LEU A 4 -6.81 12.99 23.30
C LEU A 4 -6.42 11.61 23.87
N ASP A 5 -6.57 11.39 25.18
CA ASP A 5 -6.13 10.18 25.93
C ASP A 5 -6.58 8.81 25.34
N ALA A 6 -7.55 8.82 24.42
CA ALA A 6 -7.98 7.67 23.65
C ALA A 6 -8.19 8.02 22.17
N ILE A 7 -7.95 7.04 21.30
CA ILE A 7 -8.24 7.13 19.87
C ILE A 7 -9.54 6.37 19.60
N ARG A 8 -10.52 7.04 18.99
CA ARG A 8 -11.71 6.36 18.45
C ARG A 8 -11.34 5.74 17.11
N VAL A 9 -11.35 4.41 17.06
CA VAL A 9 -11.11 3.65 15.84
C VAL A 9 -12.45 3.18 15.32
N THR A 10 -12.84 3.68 14.15
CA THR A 10 -13.98 3.19 13.38
C THR A 10 -13.45 2.25 12.32
N SER A 11 -13.77 0.96 12.42
CA SER A 11 -13.38 -0.04 11.42
C SER A 11 -14.61 -0.54 10.68
N THR A 12 -14.48 -0.69 9.36
CA THR A 12 -15.46 -1.36 8.51
C THR A 12 -14.95 -2.77 8.24
N ILE A 13 -15.65 -3.77 8.78
CA ILE A 13 -15.35 -5.18 8.55
C ILE A 13 -16.06 -5.64 7.27
N PHE A 14 -15.50 -6.66 6.61
CA PHE A 14 -16.20 -7.42 5.57
C PHE A 14 -17.65 -7.70 5.99
N LEU A 15 -18.63 -7.36 5.12
CA LEU A 15 -20.09 -7.33 5.38
C LEU A 15 -20.67 -6.00 5.92
N ARG A 16 -19.97 -4.87 5.83
CA ARG A 16 -20.46 -3.53 6.25
C ARG A 16 -20.77 -3.40 7.76
N GLY A 17 -20.20 -4.26 8.59
CA GLY A 17 -20.23 -4.06 10.03
C GLY A 17 -19.30 -2.90 10.41
N GLU A 18 -19.84 -1.85 11.02
CA GLU A 18 -19.05 -0.78 11.61
C GLU A 18 -18.81 -1.13 13.08
N ILE A 19 -17.54 -1.34 13.44
CA ILE A 19 -17.13 -1.46 14.84
C ILE A 19 -16.45 -0.16 15.24
N GLU A 20 -17.00 0.48 16.26
CA GLU A 20 -16.36 1.58 16.96
C GLU A 20 -15.75 1.07 18.26
N ALA A 21 -14.44 1.22 18.40
CA ALA A 21 -13.73 0.92 19.63
C ALA A 21 -12.94 2.17 20.07
N MET A 22 -13.00 2.51 21.35
CA MET A 22 -12.06 3.45 21.94
C MET A 22 -10.84 2.69 22.43
N LEU A 23 -9.69 2.98 21.84
CA LEU A 23 -8.41 2.39 22.23
C LEU A 23 -7.63 3.41 23.09
N PRO A 24 -7.37 3.11 24.37
CA PRO A 24 -6.56 3.98 25.21
C PRO A 24 -5.11 3.99 24.70
N LEU A 25 -4.51 5.18 24.63
CA LEU A 25 -3.13 5.35 24.14
C LEU A 25 -2.11 4.54 24.98
N ALA A 26 -2.39 4.33 26.26
CA ALA A 26 -1.56 3.55 27.18
C ALA A 26 -1.40 2.07 26.78
N GLY A 27 -2.31 1.50 25.96
CA GLY A 27 -2.24 0.11 25.50
C GLY A 27 -1.58 -0.09 24.12
N LEU A 28 -1.02 0.98 23.54
CA LEU A 28 -0.44 0.96 22.19
C LEU A 28 1.08 0.90 22.23
N GLN A 29 1.66 -0.02 21.48
CA GLN A 29 3.09 -0.07 21.19
C GLN A 29 3.37 0.66 19.88
N PRO A 30 4.23 1.69 19.91
CA PRO A 30 4.70 2.33 18.69
C PRO A 30 5.60 1.35 17.94
N ARG A 31 5.13 0.80 16.82
CA ARG A 31 5.90 -0.13 15.97
C ARG A 31 5.80 0.30 14.51
N VAL A 32 6.75 1.11 14.06
CA VAL A 32 6.82 1.57 12.67
C VAL A 32 7.28 0.43 11.78
N ASP A 33 6.32 -0.27 11.18
CA ASP A 33 6.58 -1.24 10.11
C ASP A 33 6.31 -0.60 8.75
N TRP A 34 7.35 -0.58 7.90
CA TRP A 34 7.32 0.03 6.58
C TRP A 34 6.69 -0.94 5.55
N LEU A 35 5.37 -0.84 5.37
CA LEU A 35 4.65 -1.66 4.40
C LEU A 35 4.63 -1.02 3.01
N ARG A 36 5.19 -1.72 2.01
CA ARG A 36 5.08 -1.33 0.60
C ARG A 36 3.77 -1.81 0.01
N LEU A 37 2.74 -0.97 0.01
CA LEU A 37 1.49 -1.27 -0.66
C LEU A 37 1.58 -0.94 -2.16
N ARG A 38 1.06 -1.85 -2.98
CA ARG A 38 0.93 -1.69 -4.43
C ARG A 38 -0.51 -1.29 -4.75
N SER A 39 -0.70 -0.28 -5.59
CA SER A 39 -2.04 0.14 -6.00
C SER A 39 -2.74 -0.94 -6.81
N SER A 40 -4.07 -0.92 -6.86
CA SER A 40 -4.84 -1.79 -7.76
C SER A 40 -4.40 -1.61 -9.23
N THR A 41 -4.05 -0.38 -9.62
CA THR A 41 -3.51 -0.05 -10.95
C THR A 41 -2.17 -0.70 -11.23
N PHE A 42 -1.32 -0.89 -10.21
CA PHE A 42 -0.08 -1.65 -10.37
C PHE A 42 -0.38 -3.10 -10.74
N TRP A 43 -1.34 -3.72 -10.04
CA TRP A 43 -1.71 -5.12 -10.29
C TRP A 43 -2.35 -5.32 -11.66
N SER A 44 -3.19 -4.40 -12.11
CA SER A 44 -3.76 -4.47 -13.46
C SER A 44 -2.70 -4.28 -14.55
N GLY A 45 -1.77 -3.34 -14.38
CA GLY A 45 -0.63 -3.16 -15.28
C GLY A 45 0.27 -4.40 -15.33
N LEU A 46 0.57 -4.99 -14.17
CA LEU A 46 1.39 -6.20 -14.07
C LEU A 46 0.71 -7.40 -14.75
N MET A 47 -0.58 -7.61 -14.51
CA MET A 47 -1.34 -8.68 -15.18
C MET A 47 -1.36 -8.49 -16.69
N GLY A 48 -1.64 -7.28 -17.16
CA GLY A 48 -1.66 -6.97 -18.60
C GLY A 48 -0.31 -7.23 -19.26
N ALA A 49 0.79 -6.81 -18.61
CA ALA A 49 2.14 -7.06 -19.09
C ALA A 49 2.48 -8.56 -19.12
N THR A 50 2.06 -9.31 -18.11
CA THR A 50 2.30 -10.76 -18.02
C THR A 50 1.53 -11.50 -19.11
N LEU A 51 0.24 -11.19 -19.28
CA LEU A 51 -0.60 -11.78 -20.32
C LEU A 51 -0.08 -11.49 -21.73
N ALA A 52 0.37 -10.26 -21.99
CA ALA A 52 0.99 -9.90 -23.26
C ALA A 52 2.32 -10.63 -23.47
N GLY A 53 3.15 -10.73 -22.43
CA GLY A 53 4.43 -11.43 -22.47
C GLY A 53 4.29 -12.94 -22.70
N CYS A 54 3.24 -13.57 -22.17
CA CYS A 54 2.92 -14.97 -22.44
C CYS A 54 2.19 -15.16 -23.78
N GLY A 55 1.33 -14.21 -24.17
CA GLY A 55 0.56 -14.28 -25.40
C GLY A 55 1.43 -14.10 -26.65
N TRP A 56 2.45 -13.25 -26.59
CA TRP A 56 3.38 -13.03 -27.70
C TRP A 56 4.06 -14.32 -28.22
N PRO A 57 4.77 -15.13 -27.40
CA PRO A 57 5.39 -16.36 -27.87
C PRO A 57 4.35 -17.39 -28.33
N VAL A 58 3.16 -17.43 -27.73
CA VAL A 58 2.08 -18.31 -28.22
C VAL A 58 1.63 -17.93 -29.63
N LEU A 59 1.53 -16.62 -29.93
CA LEU A 59 1.17 -16.14 -31.26
C LEU A 59 2.28 -16.38 -32.29
N VAL A 60 3.54 -16.08 -31.93
CA VAL A 60 4.68 -16.15 -32.86
C VAL A 60 5.20 -17.56 -33.04
N GLU A 61 5.39 -18.32 -31.95
CA GLU A 61 5.97 -19.67 -32.01
C GLU A 61 4.88 -20.75 -32.11
N GLY A 62 3.77 -20.58 -31.38
CA GLY A 62 2.67 -21.54 -31.38
C GLY A 62 1.82 -21.49 -32.66
N LEU A 63 1.34 -20.29 -33.01
CA LEU A 63 0.51 -20.06 -34.20
C LEU A 63 1.31 -19.68 -35.45
N LYS A 64 2.64 -19.56 -35.35
CA LYS A 64 3.54 -19.21 -36.46
C LYS A 64 3.15 -17.92 -37.19
N LEU A 65 2.56 -16.96 -36.46
CA LEU A 65 2.27 -15.65 -37.01
C LEU A 65 3.57 -14.88 -37.22
N ASP A 66 3.59 -14.04 -38.26
CA ASP A 66 4.71 -13.14 -38.50
C ASP A 66 4.94 -12.25 -37.26
N PRO A 67 6.14 -12.25 -36.66
CA PRO A 67 6.45 -11.41 -35.50
C PRO A 67 6.32 -9.91 -35.79
N LEU A 68 6.42 -9.51 -37.06
CA LEU A 68 6.17 -8.13 -37.51
C LEU A 68 4.72 -7.91 -37.98
N GLY A 69 3.91 -8.96 -37.96
CA GLY A 69 2.50 -8.90 -38.24
C GLY A 69 1.76 -8.04 -37.23
N LEU A 70 0.74 -7.33 -37.71
CA LEU A 70 -0.04 -6.35 -36.94
C LEU A 70 -0.57 -6.94 -35.61
N GLY A 71 -0.98 -8.20 -35.61
CA GLY A 71 -1.46 -8.90 -34.41
C GLY A 71 -0.39 -9.14 -33.34
N ALA A 72 0.80 -9.59 -33.73
CA ALA A 72 1.92 -9.77 -32.80
C ALA A 72 2.31 -8.40 -32.23
N VAL A 73 2.65 -7.44 -33.11
CA VAL A 73 3.08 -6.08 -32.74
C VAL A 73 2.11 -5.38 -31.77
N LEU A 74 0.79 -5.51 -31.98
CA LEU A 74 -0.21 -4.97 -31.06
C LEU A 74 -0.12 -5.58 -29.66
N VAL A 75 0.00 -6.91 -29.54
CA VAL A 75 0.10 -7.59 -28.24
C VAL A 75 1.37 -7.16 -27.51
N GLY A 76 2.50 -7.07 -28.21
CA GLY A 76 3.76 -6.59 -27.62
C GLY A 76 3.70 -5.13 -27.20
N GLY A 77 3.09 -4.27 -28.03
CA GLY A 77 2.89 -2.86 -27.74
C GLY A 77 2.00 -2.64 -26.51
N VAL A 78 0.88 -3.36 -26.41
CA VAL A 78 0.00 -3.33 -25.23
C VAL A 78 0.75 -3.82 -24.00
N GLY A 79 1.55 -4.89 -24.12
CA GLY A 79 2.41 -5.38 -23.04
C GLY A 79 3.38 -4.33 -22.52
N LEU A 80 4.05 -3.60 -23.43
CA LEU A 80 4.95 -2.50 -23.09
C LEU A 80 4.25 -1.34 -22.38
N VAL A 81 3.05 -0.96 -22.84
CA VAL A 81 2.24 0.08 -22.19
C VAL A 81 1.83 -0.37 -20.79
N CYS A 82 1.32 -1.59 -20.63
CA CYS A 82 0.96 -2.15 -19.34
C CYS A 82 2.15 -2.24 -18.38
N ALA A 83 3.33 -2.64 -18.88
CA ALA A 83 4.56 -2.66 -18.11
C ALA A 83 4.99 -1.25 -17.67
N SER A 84 4.86 -0.26 -18.56
CA SER A 84 5.15 1.14 -18.27
C SER A 84 4.21 1.72 -17.21
N VAL A 85 2.91 1.39 -17.29
CA VAL A 85 1.91 1.76 -16.28
C VAL A 85 2.22 1.10 -14.94
N ALA A 86 2.57 -0.19 -14.93
CA ALA A 86 2.99 -0.89 -13.71
C ALA A 86 4.19 -0.17 -13.11
N LEU A 87 5.23 0.13 -13.89
CA LEU A 87 6.45 0.79 -13.43
C LEU A 87 6.18 2.21 -12.90
N ALA A 88 5.34 2.99 -13.58
CA ALA A 88 4.93 4.33 -13.17
C ALA A 88 4.07 4.33 -11.88
N THR A 89 3.34 3.23 -11.64
CA THR A 89 2.48 3.04 -10.47
C THR A 89 3.14 2.22 -9.36
N VAL A 90 4.41 1.78 -9.53
CA VAL A 90 5.29 1.38 -8.42
C VAL A 90 5.60 2.62 -7.59
N ARG A 91 4.62 3.06 -6.81
CA ARG A 91 4.81 4.06 -5.78
C ARG A 91 4.94 3.33 -4.46
N LYS A 92 6.05 3.58 -3.76
CA LYS A 92 6.20 3.20 -2.36
C LYS A 92 5.32 4.16 -1.57
N THR A 93 4.18 3.67 -1.11
CA THR A 93 3.42 4.38 -0.08
C THR A 93 3.96 3.89 1.26
N GLU A 94 4.47 4.80 2.07
CA GLU A 94 4.99 4.49 3.40
C GLU A 94 3.82 4.56 4.39
N PHE A 95 3.75 3.57 5.27
CA PHE A 95 2.78 3.53 6.36
C PHE A 95 3.52 3.41 7.68
N ALA A 96 3.06 4.16 8.68
CA ALA A 96 3.43 3.93 10.07
C ALA A 96 2.27 3.18 10.73
N GLN A 97 2.55 2.03 11.32
CA GLN A 97 1.58 1.22 12.02
C GLN A 97 1.72 1.42 13.54
N LEU A 98 0.61 1.51 14.26
CA LEU A 98 0.59 1.39 15.72
C LEU A 98 -0.10 0.07 16.05
N VAL A 99 0.54 -0.71 16.91
CA VAL A 99 0.10 -2.07 17.25
C VAL A 99 -0.28 -2.08 18.72
N THR A 100 -1.35 -2.76 19.09
CA THR A 100 -1.69 -2.96 20.51
C THR A 100 -0.69 -3.89 21.19
N ASP A 101 -0.69 -3.94 22.52
CA ASP A 101 0.12 -4.93 23.28
C ASP A 101 -0.20 -6.38 22.89
N ALA A 102 -1.39 -6.65 22.35
CA ALA A 102 -1.81 -7.96 21.83
C ALA A 102 -1.30 -8.25 20.40
N GLY A 103 -0.50 -7.37 19.79
CA GLY A 103 -0.02 -7.53 18.42
C GLY A 103 -1.03 -7.17 17.33
N VAL A 104 -2.17 -6.57 17.69
CA VAL A 104 -3.24 -6.24 16.73
C VAL A 104 -3.01 -4.86 16.13
N PRO A 105 -3.10 -4.69 14.79
CA PRO A 105 -3.05 -3.37 14.15
C PRO A 105 -4.16 -2.46 14.71
N ALA A 106 -3.81 -1.35 15.35
CA ALA A 106 -4.78 -0.39 15.87
C ALA A 106 -4.91 0.85 14.98
N LEU A 107 -3.78 1.36 14.48
CA LEU A 107 -3.75 2.53 13.63
C LEU A 107 -2.77 2.33 12.48
N LEU A 108 -3.16 2.76 11.28
CA LEU A 108 -2.30 2.79 10.10
C LEU A 108 -2.31 4.22 9.55
N ILE A 109 -1.15 4.85 9.55
CA ILE A 109 -0.98 6.23 9.09
C ILE A 109 -0.27 6.15 7.74
N ALA A 110 -0.97 6.52 6.67
CA ALA A 110 -0.44 6.50 5.31
C ALA A 110 0.20 7.83 4.94
N ARG A 111 1.38 7.79 4.32
CA ARG A 111 1.96 8.99 3.69
C ARG A 111 1.19 9.33 2.41
N ALA A 112 0.38 10.40 2.46
CA ALA A 112 -0.48 10.81 1.35
C ALA A 112 0.27 11.44 0.16
N ARG A 113 1.40 12.13 0.39
CA ARG A 113 2.22 12.76 -0.66
C ARG A 113 3.72 12.69 -0.35
N ARG A 114 4.52 12.80 -1.41
CA ARG A 114 5.99 12.94 -1.36
C ARG A 114 6.37 14.37 -0.94
N GLY A 115 5.94 14.80 0.25
CA GLY A 115 6.41 16.01 0.92
C GLY A 115 7.52 15.65 1.90
N VAL A 116 8.69 16.28 1.78
CA VAL A 116 9.89 15.99 2.58
C VAL A 116 9.68 16.53 4.01
N GLY A 117 9.89 15.70 5.04
CA GLY A 117 9.95 16.12 6.45
C GLY A 117 8.70 15.82 7.30
N ASP A 118 7.52 16.27 6.86
CA ASP A 118 6.34 16.33 7.75
C ASP A 118 5.83 14.97 8.26
N PHE A 119 5.99 13.90 7.46
CA PHE A 119 5.50 12.58 7.85
C PHE A 119 6.33 11.96 8.97
N ASP A 120 7.66 12.05 8.87
CA ASP A 120 8.55 11.46 9.87
C ASP A 120 8.45 12.23 11.19
N GLU A 121 8.36 13.58 11.11
CA GLU A 121 8.14 14.42 12.29
C GLU A 121 6.78 14.16 12.94
N PHE A 122 5.72 13.97 12.14
CA PHE A 122 4.40 13.59 12.65
C PHE A 122 4.42 12.22 13.36
N VAL A 123 5.05 11.21 12.75
CA VAL A 123 5.17 9.87 13.36
C VAL A 123 5.96 9.94 14.67
N GLU A 124 7.04 10.73 14.72
CA GLU A 124 7.83 10.92 15.92
C GLU A 124 7.04 11.65 17.02
N GLN A 125 6.25 12.67 16.68
CA GLN A 125 5.36 13.35 17.64
C GLN A 125 4.29 12.42 18.20
N VAL A 126 3.73 11.53 17.38
CA VAL A 126 2.77 10.50 17.83
C VAL A 126 3.46 9.50 18.76
N HIS A 127 4.68 9.07 18.45
CA HIS A 127 5.48 8.21 19.31
C HIS A 127 5.77 8.85 20.68
N GLN A 128 6.16 10.12 20.69
CA GLN A 128 6.42 10.86 21.93
C GLN A 128 5.15 10.98 22.79
N GLN A 129 4.00 11.27 22.18
CA GLN A 129 2.73 11.31 22.92
C GLN A 129 2.39 9.96 23.56
N ILE A 130 2.59 8.85 22.84
CA ILE A 130 2.36 7.51 23.40
C ILE A 130 3.31 7.22 24.58
N ARG A 131 4.59 7.61 24.48
CA ARG A 131 5.56 7.43 25.58
C ARG A 131 5.17 8.22 26.83
N VAL A 132 4.79 9.49 26.65
CA VAL A 132 4.32 10.37 27.73
C VAL A 132 3.06 9.78 28.39
N CYS A 133 2.07 9.34 27.61
CA CYS A 133 0.87 8.69 28.15
C CYS A 133 1.14 7.36 28.87
N LYS A 134 2.21 6.64 28.49
CA LYS A 134 2.65 5.41 29.17
C LYS A 134 3.47 5.67 30.45
N GLY A 135 3.84 6.92 30.74
CA GLY A 135 4.74 7.25 31.86
C GLY A 135 6.16 6.71 31.67
N LEU A 136 6.54 6.38 30.43
CA LEU A 136 7.89 5.97 30.06
C LEU A 136 8.68 7.24 29.73
N ASN A 137 9.39 7.79 30.73
CA ASN A 137 10.41 8.81 30.52
C ASN A 137 11.66 8.19 29.87
#